data_AF-A0A4Y9RLM1-F1
#
_entry.id   AF-A0A4Y9RLM1-F1
#
_cell.length_a   1.000
_cell.length_b   1.000
_cell.length_c   1.000
_cell.angle_alpha   90.00
_cell.angle_beta   90.00
_cell.angle_gamma   90.00
#
_symmetry.space_group_name_H-M   'P 1'
#
loop_
_entity.id
_entity.type
_entity.pdbx_description
1 polymer ?
#
loop_
_entity_poly.entity_id
_entity_poly.type
_entity_poly.pdbx_seq_one_letter_code
_entity_poly.pdbx_strand_id
1 'polypeptide(L)'
;GWLSSRVLPEPWAVVKAAWDLAASGELWTHVKTSTWRALSGFIVGGGAGLLLGLLTGTFRRAEVLLDTTLQMIRNIPALALIPLVILWFGIDESAKLFLVSVGVFFPVYLNTFHGIRSVDKGLVEMARSYGLSGWALYRDVILPGALPSILVGVRFALGLVWVLLIVSETISAQSGIGYMTMNAREFLQTDVVLVGILLYALLGKLADVLARAVERFSLRWHPGYR
;
A
#
# COMPACT_ATOMS: atom_id res chain seq x y z
N GLY A 1 35.23 18.45 8.50
CA GLY A 1 34.16 18.84 7.56
C GLY A 1 34.63 18.60 6.14
N TRP A 2 33.88 17.81 5.37
CA TRP A 2 34.12 17.59 3.94
C TRP A 2 32.84 17.77 3.10
N LEU A 3 31.74 18.20 3.74
CA LEU A 3 30.47 18.55 3.11
C LEU A 3 29.99 19.84 3.78
N SER A 4 29.52 20.81 2.99
CA SER A 4 28.93 22.02 3.57
C SER A 4 27.68 21.64 4.35
N SER A 5 27.50 22.22 5.54
CA SER A 5 26.29 22.03 6.38
C SER A 5 24.99 22.43 5.68
N ARG A 6 25.09 23.09 4.52
CA ARG A 6 23.98 23.37 3.60
C ARG A 6 23.51 22.15 2.81
N VAL A 7 24.39 21.19 2.53
CA VAL A 7 24.08 20.02 1.67
C VAL A 7 23.79 18.78 2.51
N LEU A 8 24.50 18.61 3.63
CA LEU A 8 24.27 17.52 4.57
C LEU A 8 24.25 18.09 5.99
N PRO A 9 23.08 18.14 6.67
CA PRO A 9 22.99 18.58 8.05
C PRO A 9 23.82 17.70 8.96
N GLU A 10 24.27 18.29 10.07
CA GLU A 10 24.85 17.51 11.15
C GLU A 10 23.77 16.57 11.72
N PRO A 11 24.08 15.29 12.03
CA PRO A 11 23.09 14.34 12.56
C PRO A 11 22.35 14.86 13.81
N TRP A 12 23.04 15.67 14.63
CA TRP A 12 22.45 16.31 15.80
C TRP A 12 21.42 17.40 15.44
N ALA A 13 21.63 18.14 14.35
CA ALA A 13 20.67 19.13 13.86
C ALA A 13 19.35 18.48 13.44
N VAL A 14 19.40 17.29 12.82
CA VAL A 14 18.21 16.51 12.46
C VAL A 14 17.42 16.07 13.70
N VAL A 15 18.12 15.60 14.74
CA VAL A 15 17.48 15.20 16.01
C VAL A 15 16.84 16.40 16.69
N LYS A 16 17.52 17.55 16.70
CA LYS A 16 16.99 18.78 17.28
C LYS A 16 15.77 19.27 16.51
N ALA A 17 15.83 19.30 15.18
CA ALA A 17 14.69 19.68 14.33
C ALA A 17 13.49 18.74 14.54
N ALA A 18 13.73 17.43 14.64
CA ALA A 18 12.68 16.47 14.95
C ALA A 18 12.05 16.72 16.33
N TRP A 19 12.87 17.06 17.34
CA TRP A 19 12.38 17.40 18.68
C TRP A 19 11.57 18.69 18.68
N ASP A 20 12.06 19.74 18.03
CA ASP A 20 11.40 21.05 17.95
C ASP A 20 10.04 20.92 17.23
N LEU A 21 9.97 20.17 16.13
CA LEU A 21 8.73 19.86 15.42
C LEU A 21 7.78 18.96 16.22
N ALA A 22 8.31 18.03 17.00
CA ALA A 22 7.51 17.17 17.88
C ALA A 22 6.92 17.97 19.05
N ALA A 23 7.71 18.88 19.62
CA ALA A 23 7.32 19.75 20.73
C ALA A 23 6.29 20.81 20.29
N SER A 24 6.39 21.32 19.05
CA SER A 24 5.39 22.23 18.47
C SER A 24 4.06 21.56 18.13
N GLY A 25 4.03 20.23 18.03
CA GLY A 25 2.85 19.44 17.63
C GLY A 25 2.60 19.37 16.12
N GLU A 26 3.38 20.10 15.32
CA GLU A 26 3.28 20.12 13.87
C GLU A 26 3.63 18.76 13.26
N LEU A 27 4.68 18.11 13.79
CA LEU A 27 5.10 16.77 13.37
C LEU A 27 3.96 15.76 13.48
N TRP A 28 3.27 15.76 14.61
CA TRP A 28 2.17 14.83 14.89
C TRP A 28 0.99 15.06 13.97
N THR A 29 0.71 16.31 13.63
CA THR A 29 -0.35 16.68 12.68
C THR A 29 -0.05 16.11 11.30
N HIS A 30 1.17 16.28 10.79
CA HIS A 30 1.57 15.75 9.50
C HIS A 30 1.61 14.21 9.47
N VAL A 31 2.19 13.59 10.50
CA VAL A 31 2.25 12.12 10.61
C VAL A 31 0.85 11.52 10.69
N LYS A 32 -0.06 12.10 11.48
CA LYS A 32 -1.45 11.63 11.60
C LYS A 32 -2.19 11.72 10.28
N THR A 33 -2.06 12.83 9.56
CA THR A 33 -2.72 13.01 8.27
C THR A 33 -2.18 12.02 7.22
N SER A 34 -0.87 11.87 7.10
CA SER A 34 -0.27 10.90 6.18
C SER A 34 -0.65 9.46 6.55
N THR A 35 -0.68 9.12 7.84
CA THR A 35 -1.09 7.78 8.29
C THR A 35 -2.58 7.52 7.99
N TRP A 36 -3.45 8.51 8.21
CA TRP A 36 -4.86 8.39 7.88
C TRP A 36 -5.08 8.16 6.38
N ARG A 37 -4.42 8.94 5.52
CA ARG A 37 -4.48 8.78 4.06
C ARG A 37 -3.95 7.42 3.62
N ALA A 38 -2.84 6.97 4.21
CA ALA A 38 -2.26 5.65 3.96
C ALA A 38 -3.28 4.54 4.26
N LEU A 39 -3.88 4.57 5.44
CA LEU A 39 -4.83 3.55 5.89
C LEU A 39 -6.12 3.56 5.07
N SER A 40 -6.72 4.74 4.86
CA SER A 40 -7.97 4.86 4.10
C SER A 40 -7.79 4.48 2.64
N GLY A 41 -6.72 4.95 1.98
CA GLY A 41 -6.39 4.54 0.61
C GLY A 41 -6.10 3.04 0.50
N PHE A 42 -5.41 2.46 1.49
CA PHE A 42 -5.17 1.01 1.53
C PHE A 42 -6.47 0.21 1.72
N ILE A 43 -7.36 0.63 2.62
CA ILE A 43 -8.62 -0.07 2.88
C ILE A 43 -9.53 -0.02 1.65
N VAL A 44 -9.65 1.15 1.01
CA VAL A 44 -10.50 1.33 -0.17
C VAL A 44 -9.92 0.58 -1.37
N GLY A 45 -8.66 0.86 -1.72
CA GLY A 45 -8.00 0.23 -2.87
C GLY A 45 -7.74 -1.25 -2.70
N GLY A 46 -7.18 -1.64 -1.55
CA GLY A 46 -6.91 -3.03 -1.20
C GLY A 46 -8.19 -3.84 -0.99
N GLY A 47 -9.22 -3.25 -0.37
CA GLY A 47 -10.53 -3.88 -0.24
C GLY A 47 -11.19 -4.13 -1.60
N ALA A 48 -11.22 -3.12 -2.48
CA ALA A 48 -11.74 -3.27 -3.84
C ALA A 48 -10.92 -4.30 -4.66
N GLY A 49 -9.59 -4.27 -4.54
CA GLY A 49 -8.69 -5.22 -5.20
C GLY A 49 -8.91 -6.65 -4.72
N LEU A 50 -9.05 -6.84 -3.41
CA LEU A 50 -9.36 -8.14 -2.82
C LEU A 50 -10.72 -8.64 -3.32
N LEU A 51 -11.78 -7.83 -3.20
CA LEU A 51 -13.13 -8.22 -3.63
C LEU A 51 -13.18 -8.60 -5.11
N LEU A 52 -12.59 -7.77 -5.99
CA LEU A 52 -12.55 -8.08 -7.42
C LEU A 52 -11.66 -9.28 -7.72
N GLY A 53 -10.53 -9.44 -7.03
CA GLY A 53 -9.63 -10.59 -7.21
C GLY A 53 -10.28 -11.90 -6.79
N LEU A 54 -11.04 -11.90 -5.69
CA LEU A 54 -11.83 -13.04 -5.25
C LEU A 54 -12.93 -13.38 -6.28
N LEU A 55 -13.59 -12.37 -6.83
CA LEU A 55 -14.66 -12.53 -7.82
C LEU A 55 -14.15 -13.05 -9.17
N THR A 56 -13.09 -12.45 -9.73
CA THR A 56 -12.51 -12.91 -11.02
C THR A 56 -11.74 -14.22 -10.88
N GLY A 57 -11.15 -14.49 -9.71
CA GLY A 57 -10.52 -15.78 -9.41
C GLY A 57 -11.52 -16.93 -9.43
N THR A 58 -12.73 -16.70 -8.93
CA THR A 58 -13.77 -17.74 -8.77
C THR A 58 -14.63 -17.91 -10.02
N PHE A 59 -15.05 -16.82 -10.66
CA PHE A 59 -16.00 -16.87 -11.78
C PHE A 59 -15.29 -16.72 -13.13
N ARG A 60 -15.32 -17.78 -13.95
CA ARG A 60 -14.79 -17.79 -15.33
C ARG A 60 -15.34 -16.66 -16.20
N ARG A 61 -16.62 -16.30 -16.04
CA ARG A 61 -17.25 -15.20 -16.80
C ARG A 61 -16.69 -13.84 -16.39
N ALA A 62 -16.46 -13.63 -15.10
CA ALA A 62 -15.88 -12.39 -14.60
C ALA A 62 -14.42 -12.25 -14.99
N GLU A 63 -13.65 -13.34 -14.99
CA GLU A 63 -12.29 -13.39 -15.53
C GLU A 63 -12.26 -12.88 -16.99
N VAL A 64 -13.03 -13.49 -17.89
CA VAL A 64 -12.98 -13.12 -19.32
C VAL A 64 -13.37 -11.66 -19.58
N LEU A 65 -14.34 -11.12 -18.84
CA LEU A 65 -14.84 -9.76 -19.02
C LEU A 65 -13.97 -8.69 -18.34
N LEU A 66 -13.53 -8.94 -17.11
CA LEU A 66 -12.88 -7.93 -16.27
C LEU A 66 -11.36 -8.02 -16.33
N ASP A 67 -10.77 -9.21 -16.35
CA ASP A 67 -9.32 -9.38 -16.20
C ASP A 67 -8.56 -8.71 -17.34
N THR A 68 -9.00 -8.91 -18.60
CA THR A 68 -8.41 -8.25 -19.77
C THR A 68 -8.40 -6.72 -19.62
N THR A 69 -9.54 -6.15 -19.21
CA THR A 69 -9.71 -4.71 -19.02
C THR A 69 -8.81 -4.19 -17.89
N LEU A 70 -8.75 -4.91 -16.77
CA LEU A 70 -7.93 -4.55 -15.61
C LEU A 70 -6.44 -4.65 -15.91
N GLN A 71 -6.01 -5.66 -16.66
CA GLN A 71 -4.62 -5.79 -17.11
C GLN A 71 -4.20 -4.65 -18.05
N MET A 72 -5.09 -4.18 -18.92
CA MET A 72 -4.83 -3.01 -19.76
C MET A 72 -4.66 -1.74 -18.91
N ILE A 73 -5.57 -1.48 -17.98
CA ILE A 73 -5.52 -0.29 -17.12
C ILE A 73 -4.27 -0.31 -16.23
N ARG A 74 -3.84 -1.49 -15.76
CA ARG A 74 -2.63 -1.66 -14.94
C ARG A 74 -1.37 -1.09 -15.58
N ASN A 75 -1.28 -1.11 -16.91
CA ASN A 75 -0.09 -0.62 -17.61
C ASN A 75 0.07 0.91 -17.50
N ILE A 76 -0.98 1.61 -17.05
CA ILE A 76 -0.93 3.04 -16.79
C ILE A 76 -0.35 3.24 -15.37
N PRO A 77 0.83 3.87 -15.21
CA PRO A 77 1.38 4.15 -13.89
C PRO A 77 0.42 5.04 -13.10
N ALA A 78 0.11 4.69 -11.85
CA ALA A 78 -0.77 5.50 -11.00
C ALA A 78 -0.27 6.95 -10.86
N LEU A 79 1.05 7.15 -10.86
CA LEU A 79 1.68 8.47 -10.83
C LEU A 79 1.44 9.30 -12.10
N ALA A 80 1.25 8.66 -13.25
CA ALA A 80 0.93 9.36 -14.49
C ALA A 80 -0.51 9.92 -14.51
N LEU A 81 -1.38 9.42 -13.63
CA LEU A 81 -2.76 9.89 -13.49
C LEU A 81 -2.87 11.19 -12.69
N ILE A 82 -1.80 11.65 -12.02
CA ILE A 82 -1.84 12.80 -11.12
C ILE A 82 -2.49 14.05 -11.76
N PRO A 83 -2.08 14.51 -12.95
CA PRO A 83 -2.68 15.72 -13.55
C PRO A 83 -4.19 15.56 -13.81
N LEU A 84 -4.60 14.37 -14.25
CA LEU A 84 -6.00 14.07 -14.54
C LEU A 84 -6.84 13.99 -13.25
N VAL A 85 -6.28 13.39 -12.20
CA VAL A 85 -6.93 13.30 -10.90
C VAL A 85 -7.09 14.69 -10.28
N ILE A 86 -6.08 15.56 -10.40
CA ILE A 86 -6.19 16.96 -9.95
C ILE A 86 -7.27 17.69 -10.74
N LEU A 87 -7.38 17.45 -12.05
CA LEU A 87 -8.43 18.06 -12.87
C LEU A 87 -9.84 17.61 -12.44
N TRP A 88 -10.01 16.33 -12.11
CA TRP A 88 -11.32 15.76 -11.75
C TRP A 88 -11.75 16.04 -10.32
N PHE A 89 -10.82 15.89 -9.38
CA PHE A 89 -11.09 15.93 -7.94
C PHE A 89 -10.55 17.19 -7.26
N GLY A 90 -9.83 18.04 -8.00
CA GLY A 90 -9.14 19.19 -7.43
C GLY A 90 -7.92 18.80 -6.61
N ILE A 91 -7.53 19.70 -5.72
CA ILE A 91 -6.43 19.51 -4.76
C ILE A 91 -6.94 19.04 -3.39
N ASP A 92 -8.14 18.47 -3.33
CA ASP A 92 -8.75 17.99 -2.09
C ASP A 92 -8.20 16.63 -1.65
N GLU A 93 -8.61 16.15 -0.47
CA GLU A 93 -8.20 14.86 0.08
C GLU A 93 -8.55 13.68 -0.84
N SER A 94 -9.67 13.77 -1.54
CA SER A 94 -10.18 12.76 -2.48
C SER A 94 -9.16 12.39 -3.56
N ALA A 95 -8.43 13.38 -4.10
CA ALA A 95 -7.41 13.16 -5.12
C ALA A 95 -6.28 12.23 -4.63
N LYS A 96 -5.78 12.46 -3.42
CA LYS A 96 -4.69 11.63 -2.85
C LYS A 96 -5.18 10.23 -2.51
N LEU A 97 -6.38 10.14 -1.91
CA LEU A 97 -7.00 8.86 -1.59
C LEU A 97 -7.23 8.03 -2.85
N PHE A 98 -7.68 8.65 -3.94
CA PHE A 98 -7.87 7.98 -5.22
C PHE A 98 -6.55 7.42 -5.77
N LEU A 99 -5.49 8.23 -5.82
CA LEU A 99 -4.17 7.81 -6.32
C LEU A 99 -3.59 6.64 -5.51
N VAL A 100 -3.63 6.73 -4.17
CA VAL A 100 -3.17 5.66 -3.29
C VAL A 100 -4.02 4.41 -3.49
N SER A 101 -5.35 4.55 -3.56
CA SER A 101 -6.27 3.43 -3.76
C SER A 101 -6.01 2.70 -5.07
N VAL A 102 -5.87 3.43 -6.18
CA VAL A 102 -5.59 2.84 -7.50
C VAL A 102 -4.24 2.11 -7.50
N GLY A 103 -3.22 2.68 -6.87
CA GLY A 103 -1.91 2.02 -6.84
C GLY A 103 -1.88 0.75 -5.97
N VAL A 104 -2.61 0.72 -4.84
CA VAL A 104 -2.74 -0.47 -3.98
C VAL A 104 -3.66 -1.52 -4.59
N PHE A 105 -4.65 -1.10 -5.37
CA PHE A 105 -5.66 -1.96 -5.97
C PHE A 105 -5.04 -3.08 -6.81
N PHE A 106 -4.14 -2.75 -7.75
CA PHE A 106 -3.62 -3.74 -8.70
C PHE A 106 -2.78 -4.85 -8.06
N PRO A 107 -1.81 -4.55 -7.16
CA PRO A 107 -1.06 -5.62 -6.51
C PRO A 107 -1.95 -6.56 -5.69
N VAL A 108 -2.94 -6.03 -4.96
CA VAL A 108 -3.85 -6.87 -4.17
C VAL A 108 -4.75 -7.70 -5.09
N TYR A 109 -5.30 -7.10 -6.14
CA TYR A 109 -6.12 -7.79 -7.14
C TYR A 109 -5.37 -8.96 -7.77
N LEU A 110 -4.18 -8.72 -8.33
CA LEU A 110 -3.43 -9.72 -9.08
C LEU A 110 -2.97 -10.87 -8.20
N ASN A 111 -2.44 -10.57 -7.01
CA ASN A 111 -2.00 -11.61 -6.10
C ASN A 111 -3.17 -12.44 -5.55
N THR A 112 -4.35 -11.83 -5.39
CA THR A 112 -5.56 -12.56 -5.03
C THR A 112 -6.03 -13.46 -6.17
N PHE A 113 -6.10 -12.92 -7.38
CA PHE A 113 -6.49 -13.66 -8.59
C PHE A 113 -5.57 -14.85 -8.85
N HIS A 114 -4.26 -14.61 -8.89
CA HIS A 114 -3.26 -15.66 -9.08
C HIS A 114 -3.24 -16.64 -7.90
N GLY A 115 -3.47 -16.17 -6.68
CA GLY A 115 -3.58 -17.00 -5.48
C GLY A 115 -4.69 -18.04 -5.62
N ILE A 116 -5.88 -17.64 -6.06
CA ILE A 116 -7.00 -18.56 -6.27
C ILE A 116 -6.71 -19.54 -7.42
N ARG A 117 -6.09 -19.07 -8.50
CA ARG A 117 -5.83 -19.89 -9.70
C ARG A 117 -4.68 -20.87 -9.53
N SER A 118 -3.77 -20.60 -8.60
CA SER A 118 -2.60 -21.45 -8.30
C SER A 118 -2.86 -22.50 -7.23
N VAL A 119 -4.07 -22.54 -6.64
CA VAL A 119 -4.45 -23.61 -5.72
C VAL A 119 -4.35 -24.96 -6.43
N ASP A 120 -3.72 -25.93 -5.77
CA ASP A 120 -3.49 -27.26 -6.31
C ASP A 120 -4.82 -27.93 -6.71
N LYS A 121 -4.91 -28.32 -7.98
CA LYS A 121 -6.08 -29.01 -8.53
C LYS A 121 -6.33 -30.33 -7.80
N GLY A 122 -5.28 -31.03 -7.37
CA GLY A 122 -5.39 -32.27 -6.60
C GLY A 122 -6.09 -32.06 -5.26
N LEU A 123 -5.82 -30.96 -4.55
CA LEU A 123 -6.52 -30.60 -3.30
C LEU A 123 -8.00 -30.32 -3.56
N VAL A 124 -8.31 -29.65 -4.67
CA VAL A 124 -9.70 -29.35 -5.07
C VAL A 124 -10.45 -30.62 -5.46
N GLU A 125 -9.83 -31.52 -6.21
CA GLU A 125 -10.41 -32.81 -6.63
C GLU A 125 -10.62 -33.73 -5.41
N MET A 126 -9.62 -33.83 -4.53
CA MET A 126 -9.73 -34.58 -3.27
C MET A 126 -10.91 -34.08 -2.43
N ALA A 127 -11.03 -32.77 -2.23
CA ALA A 127 -12.12 -32.18 -1.47
C ALA A 127 -13.50 -32.49 -2.09
N ARG A 128 -13.60 -32.46 -3.42
CA ARG A 128 -14.83 -32.88 -4.12
C ARG A 128 -15.15 -34.35 -3.91
N SER A 129 -14.16 -35.24 -3.88
CA SER A 129 -14.36 -36.66 -3.55
C SER A 129 -14.85 -36.87 -2.12
N TYR A 130 -14.50 -35.99 -1.18
CA TYR A 130 -15.05 -35.96 0.18
C TYR A 130 -16.43 -35.29 0.28
N GLY A 131 -17.04 -34.87 -0.82
CA GLY A 131 -18.38 -34.27 -0.87
C GLY A 131 -18.43 -32.75 -0.70
N LEU A 132 -17.28 -32.06 -0.62
CA LEU A 132 -17.25 -30.59 -0.60
C LEU A 132 -17.60 -30.02 -1.98
N SER A 133 -18.60 -29.13 -2.02
CA SER A 133 -19.00 -28.43 -3.23
C SER A 133 -19.40 -26.97 -2.93
N GLY A 134 -19.43 -26.14 -3.98
CA GLY A 134 -19.88 -24.75 -3.91
C GLY A 134 -19.10 -23.90 -2.89
N TRP A 135 -19.81 -23.29 -1.95
CA TRP A 135 -19.24 -22.39 -0.94
C TRP A 135 -18.33 -23.10 0.08
N ALA A 136 -18.65 -24.35 0.43
CA ALA A 136 -17.83 -25.10 1.39
C ALA A 136 -16.44 -25.39 0.80
N LEU A 137 -16.38 -25.83 -0.46
CA LEU A 137 -15.12 -26.00 -1.20
C LEU A 137 -14.33 -24.68 -1.28
N TYR A 138 -15.03 -23.57 -1.50
CA TYR A 138 -14.38 -22.26 -1.59
C TYR A 138 -13.77 -21.82 -0.25
N ARG A 139 -14.56 -21.87 0.83
CA ARG A 139 -14.15 -21.41 2.16
C ARG A 139 -13.06 -22.27 2.78
N ASP A 140 -13.13 -23.59 2.59
CA ASP A 140 -12.29 -24.53 3.34
C ASP A 140 -11.04 -24.97 2.56
N VAL A 141 -11.00 -24.78 1.23
CA VAL A 141 -9.88 -25.23 0.38
C VAL A 141 -9.31 -24.09 -0.45
N ILE A 142 -10.15 -23.42 -1.23
CA ILE A 142 -9.66 -22.40 -2.20
C ILE A 142 -9.14 -21.15 -1.46
N LEU A 143 -9.93 -20.59 -0.55
CA LEU A 143 -9.56 -19.37 0.16
C LEU A 143 -8.32 -19.57 1.07
N PRO A 144 -8.21 -20.66 1.86
CA PRO A 144 -7.00 -20.95 2.62
C PRO A 144 -5.79 -21.23 1.71
N GLY A 145 -5.98 -21.94 0.59
CA GLY A 145 -4.92 -22.19 -0.38
C GLY A 145 -4.40 -20.91 -1.05
N ALA A 146 -5.27 -19.93 -1.29
CA ALA A 146 -4.92 -18.64 -1.88
C ALA A 146 -4.32 -17.64 -0.88
N LEU A 147 -4.54 -17.85 0.42
CA LEU A 147 -4.18 -16.92 1.49
C LEU A 147 -2.70 -16.50 1.48
N PRO A 148 -1.70 -17.38 1.26
CA PRO A 148 -0.30 -16.98 1.17
C PRO A 148 -0.06 -15.94 0.07
N SER A 149 -0.65 -16.15 -1.12
CA SER A 149 -0.53 -15.22 -2.24
C SER A 149 -1.23 -13.89 -1.95
N ILE A 150 -2.43 -13.92 -1.38
CA ILE A 150 -3.17 -12.71 -0.97
C ILE A 150 -2.32 -11.86 -0.02
N LEU A 151 -1.67 -12.49 0.97
CA LEU A 151 -0.82 -11.81 1.94
C LEU A 151 0.43 -11.20 1.31
N VAL A 152 1.05 -11.86 0.33
CA VAL A 152 2.14 -11.28 -0.46
C VAL A 152 1.67 -10.01 -1.18
N GLY A 153 0.48 -10.04 -1.79
CA GLY A 153 -0.11 -8.87 -2.44
C GLY A 153 -0.37 -7.72 -1.47
N VAL A 154 -0.98 -8.01 -0.32
CA VAL A 154 -1.21 -7.05 0.76
C VAL A 154 0.09 -6.42 1.23
N ARG A 155 1.12 -7.24 1.47
CA ARG A 155 2.42 -6.77 1.93
C ARG A 155 3.11 -5.87 0.91
N PHE A 156 3.09 -6.26 -0.36
CA PHE A 156 3.63 -5.43 -1.43
C PHE A 156 2.88 -4.10 -1.51
N ALA A 157 1.56 -4.13 -1.42
CA ALA A 157 0.74 -2.93 -1.51
C ALA A 157 0.96 -1.98 -0.31
N LEU A 158 1.18 -2.50 0.90
CA LEU A 158 1.56 -1.68 2.07
C LEU A 158 2.89 -0.93 1.88
N GLY A 159 3.86 -1.54 1.20
CA GLY A 159 5.10 -0.85 0.82
C GLY A 159 4.84 0.25 -0.21
N LEU A 160 3.99 -0.03 -1.19
CA LEU A 160 3.65 0.89 -2.27
C LEU A 160 2.87 2.12 -1.79
N VAL A 161 2.03 2.00 -0.75
CA VAL A 161 1.28 3.11 -0.15
C VAL A 161 2.19 4.29 0.14
N TRP A 162 3.31 4.07 0.81
CA TRP A 162 4.21 5.16 1.24
C TRP A 162 4.86 5.87 0.04
N VAL A 163 5.21 5.11 -1.01
CA VAL A 163 5.80 5.65 -2.24
C VAL A 163 4.79 6.49 -3.02
N LEU A 164 3.53 6.06 -3.08
CA LEU A 164 2.47 6.84 -3.74
C LEU A 164 2.10 8.07 -2.93
N LEU A 165 2.05 7.92 -1.61
CA LEU A 165 1.64 8.96 -0.70
C LEU A 165 2.66 10.10 -0.69
N ILE A 166 3.97 9.82 -0.60
CA ILE A 166 5.00 10.87 -0.67
C ILE A 166 4.88 11.69 -1.95
N VAL A 167 4.71 11.05 -3.11
CA VAL A 167 4.56 11.77 -4.39
C VAL A 167 3.26 12.59 -4.41
N SER A 168 2.13 11.99 -4.02
CA SER A 168 0.85 12.68 -4.01
C SER A 168 0.81 13.89 -3.06
N GLU A 169 1.49 13.79 -1.92
CA GLU A 169 1.55 14.87 -0.93
C GLU A 169 2.49 16.01 -1.35
N THR A 170 3.55 15.71 -2.10
CA THR A 170 4.47 16.75 -2.60
C THR A 170 3.88 17.65 -3.67
N ILE A 171 2.87 17.17 -4.42
CA ILE A 171 2.33 17.89 -5.58
C ILE A 171 1.07 18.68 -5.23
N SER A 172 0.21 18.17 -4.34
CA SER A 172 -1.14 18.75 -4.16
C SER A 172 -1.69 18.66 -2.75
N ALA A 173 -0.86 18.57 -1.71
CA ALA A 173 -1.33 18.60 -0.33
C ALA A 173 -0.99 19.91 0.37
N GLN A 174 -1.80 20.27 1.37
CA GLN A 174 -1.56 21.39 2.31
C GLN A 174 -1.14 20.89 3.69
N SER A 175 -0.92 19.58 3.83
CA SER A 175 -0.60 18.91 5.08
C SER A 175 -0.04 17.52 4.77
N GLY A 176 0.71 16.94 5.70
CA GLY A 176 1.31 15.61 5.55
C GLY A 176 2.83 15.70 5.49
N ILE A 177 3.49 14.56 5.64
CA ILE A 177 4.96 14.49 5.69
C ILE A 177 5.55 14.91 4.33
N GLY A 178 4.89 14.57 3.22
CA GLY A 178 5.34 14.98 1.88
C GLY A 178 5.25 16.50 1.68
N TYR A 179 4.17 17.13 2.17
CA TYR A 179 4.03 18.58 2.18
C TYR A 179 5.09 19.25 3.05
N MET A 180 5.28 18.77 4.28
CA MET A 180 6.30 19.28 5.21
C MET A 180 7.71 19.23 4.59
N THR A 181 8.04 18.10 3.94
CA THR A 181 9.33 17.90 3.26
C THR A 181 9.49 18.86 2.08
N MET A 182 8.43 19.06 1.30
CA MET A 182 8.43 19.99 0.17
C MET A 182 8.62 21.44 0.62
N ASN A 183 7.87 21.86 1.64
CA ASN A 183 7.97 23.19 2.24
C ASN A 183 9.38 23.44 2.80
N ALA A 184 9.90 22.50 3.59
CA ALA A 184 11.26 22.58 4.11
C ALA A 184 12.32 22.69 3.00
N ARG A 185 12.13 21.97 1.89
CA ARG A 185 13.02 22.03 0.72
C ARG A 185 12.99 23.42 0.08
N GLU A 186 11.83 24.06 -0.04
CA GLU A 186 11.71 25.42 -0.58
C GLU A 186 12.48 26.45 0.27
N PHE A 187 12.49 26.26 1.59
CA PHE A 187 13.27 27.10 2.52
C PHE A 187 14.71 26.61 2.77
N LEU A 188 15.19 25.62 2.01
CA LEU A 188 16.53 25.02 2.16
C LEU A 188 16.82 24.48 3.58
N GLN A 189 15.78 24.08 4.31
CA GLN A 189 15.86 23.42 5.62
C GLN A 189 16.13 21.92 5.43
N THR A 190 17.38 21.60 5.12
CA THR A 190 17.80 20.22 4.80
C THR A 190 17.71 19.27 5.99
N ASP A 191 17.76 19.79 7.21
CA ASP A 191 17.49 19.09 8.46
C ASP A 191 16.06 18.55 8.52
N VAL A 192 15.06 19.41 8.27
CA VAL A 192 13.64 19.01 8.26
C VAL A 192 13.32 18.07 7.10
N VAL A 193 13.96 18.25 5.94
CA VAL A 193 13.84 17.31 4.81
C VAL A 193 14.32 15.91 5.22
N LEU A 194 15.46 15.80 5.91
CA LEU A 194 15.95 14.52 6.42
C LEU A 194 15.01 13.92 7.48
N VAL A 195 14.43 14.74 8.36
CA VAL A 195 13.39 14.27 9.31
C VAL A 195 12.22 13.63 8.55
N GLY A 196 11.72 14.27 7.49
CA GLY A 196 10.65 13.73 6.66
C GLY A 196 10.99 12.38 6.02
N ILE A 197 12.21 12.24 5.47
CA ILE A 197 12.69 10.98 4.89
C ILE A 197 12.79 9.87 5.95
N LEU A 198 13.33 10.19 7.12
CA LEU A 198 13.46 9.24 8.23
C LEU A 198 12.08 8.82 8.77
N LEU A 199 11.11 9.73 8.83
CA LEU A 199 9.74 9.41 9.20
C LEU A 199 9.09 8.44 8.20
N TYR A 200 9.24 8.66 6.90
CA TYR A 200 8.74 7.72 5.90
C TYR A 200 9.43 6.36 5.99
N ALA A 201 10.74 6.32 6.22
CA ALA A 201 11.47 5.07 6.42
C ALA A 201 10.98 4.33 7.67
N LEU A 202 10.72 5.05 8.76
CA LEU A 202 10.19 4.48 10.00
C LEU A 202 8.77 3.94 9.81
N LEU A 203 7.87 4.73 9.22
CA LEU A 203 6.49 4.34 8.96
C LEU A 203 6.40 3.16 7.98
N GLY A 204 7.22 3.15 6.92
CA GLY A 204 7.36 2.04 6.00
C GLY A 204 7.86 0.77 6.70
N LYS A 205 8.88 0.91 7.58
CA LYS A 205 9.39 -0.21 8.36
C LYS A 205 8.34 -0.76 9.32
N LEU A 206 7.59 0.11 10.00
CA LEU A 206 6.49 -0.27 10.88
C LEU A 206 5.41 -1.03 10.10
N ALA A 207 5.00 -0.52 8.94
CA ALA A 207 4.03 -1.19 8.08
C ALA A 207 4.51 -2.58 7.62
N ASP A 208 5.77 -2.72 7.21
CA ASP A 208 6.36 -4.00 6.80
C ASP A 208 6.53 -4.99 7.97
N VAL A 209 6.82 -4.50 9.19
CA VAL A 209 6.83 -5.33 10.40
C VAL A 209 5.43 -5.82 10.75
N LEU A 210 4.42 -4.93 10.72
CA LEU A 210 3.02 -5.29 10.95
C LEU A 210 2.52 -6.30 9.91
N ALA A 211 2.82 -6.07 8.63
CA ALA A 211 2.49 -7.00 7.55
C ALA A 211 3.08 -8.40 7.80
N ARG A 212 4.37 -8.47 8.15
CA ARG A 212 5.04 -9.73 8.49
C ARG A 212 4.46 -10.41 9.73
N ALA A 213 3.97 -9.65 10.70
CA ALA A 213 3.32 -10.20 11.89
C ALA A 213 1.98 -10.83 11.52
N VAL A 214 1.18 -10.15 10.70
CA VAL A 214 -0.11 -10.67 10.18
C VAL A 214 0.13 -11.91 9.33
N GLU A 215 1.13 -11.89 8.44
CA GLU A 215 1.53 -13.00 7.60
C GLU A 215 1.90 -14.23 8.44
N ARG A 216 2.82 -14.07 9.39
CA ARG A 216 3.23 -15.15 10.31
C ARG A 216 2.11 -15.68 11.18
N PHE A 217 1.15 -14.84 11.59
CA PHE A 217 0.00 -15.28 12.38
C PHE A 217 -0.98 -16.10 11.53
N SER A 218 -1.23 -15.65 10.30
CA SER A 218 -2.23 -16.24 9.40
C SER A 218 -1.73 -17.53 8.73
N LEU A 219 -0.41 -17.68 8.55
CA LEU A 219 0.22 -18.80 7.87
C LEU A 219 0.90 -19.80 8.81
N ARG A 220 0.61 -19.79 10.12
CA ARG A 220 1.18 -20.74 11.10
C ARG A 220 0.95 -22.22 10.73
N TRP A 221 -0.07 -22.48 9.94
CA TRP A 221 -0.45 -23.82 9.47
C TRP A 221 0.30 -24.25 8.21
N HIS A 222 0.96 -23.34 7.48
CA HIS A 222 1.57 -23.64 6.19
C HIS A 222 3.00 -24.22 6.36
N PRO A 223 3.33 -25.38 5.75
CA PRO A 223 4.61 -26.07 5.98
C PRO A 223 5.86 -25.26 5.64
N GLY A 224 5.77 -24.32 4.69
CA GLY A 224 6.89 -23.48 4.25
C GLY A 224 7.23 -22.28 5.16
N TYR A 225 6.47 -22.04 6.22
CA TYR A 225 6.66 -20.91 7.15
C TYR A 225 6.93 -21.35 8.61
N ARG A 226 7.31 -22.63 8.80
CA ARG A 226 7.81 -23.15 10.09
C ARG A 226 9.30 -22.90 10.28
#